data_AF-A0A089KER8-F1
#
_entry.id   AF-A0A089KER8-F1
#
_cell.length_a   1.000
_cell.length_b   1.000
_cell.length_c   1.000
_cell.angle_alpha   90.00
_cell.angle_beta   90.00
_cell.angle_gamma   90.00
#
_symmetry.space_group_name_H-M   'P 1'
#
loop_
_entity.id
_entity.type
_entity.pdbx_description
1 polymer ?
#
loop_
_entity_poly.entity_id
_entity_poly.type
_entity_poly.pdbx_seq_one_letter_code
_entity_poly.pdbx_strand_id
1 'polypeptide(L)'
;MHNDKAIMEHYEAIEERVIRFITNHSGVEYMKDSEQIVEGGVFAWAKLRSGDKEIQTQLRLDYVKVFELARQRMERAGSEHLSDFDRSSEAVLHYIRQDSILWIPSLEAAAEAARTELALQKFLLAQT
;
A
#
# COMPACT_ATOMS: atom_id res chain seq x y z
N MET A 1 -4.88 -13.75 23.49
CA MET A 1 -3.76 -12.84 23.87
C MET A 1 -2.42 -13.14 23.19
N HIS A 2 -2.24 -14.21 22.38
CA HIS A 2 -0.97 -14.49 21.69
C HIS A 2 -0.92 -14.05 20.20
N ASN A 3 -1.98 -13.44 19.68
CA ASN A 3 -2.12 -13.16 18.24
C ASN A 3 -1.73 -11.72 17.84
N ASP A 4 -1.67 -10.82 18.82
CA ASP A 4 -1.62 -9.38 18.59
C ASP A 4 -0.22 -8.91 18.18
N LYS A 5 0.79 -9.43 18.85
CA LYS A 5 2.20 -9.14 18.55
C LYS A 5 2.61 -9.69 17.18
N ALA A 6 2.08 -10.87 16.82
CA ALA A 6 2.35 -11.50 15.54
C ALA A 6 1.81 -10.68 14.36
N ILE A 7 0.60 -10.10 14.47
CA ILE A 7 0.04 -9.23 13.41
C ILE A 7 0.90 -7.98 13.23
N MET A 8 1.36 -7.35 14.32
CA MET A 8 2.20 -6.15 14.24
C MET A 8 3.58 -6.45 13.64
N GLU A 9 4.22 -7.56 14.03
CA GLU A 9 5.49 -8.01 13.44
C GLU A 9 5.34 -8.31 11.93
N HIS A 10 4.20 -8.88 11.52
CA HIS A 10 3.90 -9.10 10.10
C HIS A 10 3.70 -7.78 9.33
N TYR A 11 3.11 -6.76 9.95
CA TYR A 11 2.95 -5.44 9.35
C TYR A 11 4.29 -4.73 9.13
N GLU A 12 5.23 -4.83 10.07
CA GLU A 12 6.58 -4.25 9.91
C GLU A 12 7.33 -4.90 8.74
N ALA A 13 7.28 -6.23 8.63
CA ALA A 13 7.90 -6.96 7.53
C ALA A 13 7.25 -6.62 6.17
N ILE A 14 5.92 -6.45 6.15
CA ILE A 14 5.18 -6.04 4.96
C ILE A 14 5.53 -4.62 4.55
N GLU A 15 5.61 -3.69 5.51
CA GLU A 15 5.96 -2.30 5.24
C GLU A 15 7.31 -2.21 4.54
N GLU A 16 8.34 -2.84 5.09
CA GLU A 16 9.66 -2.85 4.45
C GLU A 16 9.60 -3.37 3.01
N ARG A 17 8.83 -4.44 2.76
CA ARG A 17 8.70 -5.04 1.43
C ARG A 17 7.91 -4.15 0.46
N VAL A 18 6.86 -3.47 0.91
CA VAL A 18 6.10 -2.51 0.09
C VAL A 18 6.99 -1.35 -0.33
N ILE A 19 7.73 -0.75 0.63
CA ILE A 19 8.64 0.36 0.34
C ILE A 19 9.73 -0.08 -0.63
N ARG A 20 10.40 -1.22 -0.38
CA ARG A 20 11.43 -1.75 -1.29
C ARG A 20 10.89 -2.06 -2.68
N PHE A 21 9.67 -2.57 -2.79
CA PHE A 21 9.05 -2.83 -4.09
C PHE A 21 8.82 -1.52 -4.86
N ILE A 22 8.24 -0.52 -4.21
CA ILE A 22 8.00 0.80 -4.83
C ILE A 22 9.32 1.45 -5.26
N THR A 23 10.35 1.46 -4.42
CA THR A 23 11.59 2.18 -4.75
C THR A 23 12.50 1.44 -5.73
N ASN A 24 12.50 0.10 -5.73
CA ASN A 24 13.52 -0.69 -6.46
C ASN A 24 12.98 -1.45 -7.67
N HIS A 25 11.67 -1.75 -7.69
CA HIS A 25 11.04 -2.63 -8.68
C HIS A 25 9.95 -1.94 -9.49
N SER A 26 9.79 -0.63 -9.31
CA SER A 26 8.73 0.17 -9.93
C SER A 26 9.32 1.28 -10.78
N GLY A 27 8.48 1.87 -11.62
CA GLY A 27 8.83 3.09 -12.36
C GLY A 27 7.63 4.00 -12.45
N VAL A 28 7.90 5.27 -12.77
CA VAL A 28 6.87 6.26 -13.09
C VAL A 28 7.12 6.80 -14.48
N GLU A 29 6.04 7.01 -15.22
CA GLU A 29 6.06 7.58 -16.56
C GLU A 29 5.21 8.85 -16.56
N TYR A 30 5.79 9.93 -17.05
CA TYR A 30 5.05 11.18 -17.25
C TYR A 30 4.04 11.00 -18.39
N MET A 31 2.78 11.34 -18.13
CA MET A 31 1.74 11.32 -19.16
C MET A 31 1.85 12.58 -20.02
N LYS A 32 2.27 12.42 -21.27
CA LYS A 32 2.36 13.53 -22.23
C LYS A 32 1.02 14.26 -22.35
N ASP A 33 1.10 15.59 -22.51
CA ASP A 33 -0.02 16.53 -22.64
C ASP A 33 -0.92 16.67 -21.39
N SER A 34 -0.57 16.02 -20.27
CA SER A 34 -1.33 16.13 -19.01
C SER A 34 -1.25 17.51 -18.35
N GLU A 35 -0.20 18.29 -18.62
CA GLU A 35 -0.06 19.69 -18.19
C GLU A 35 -1.15 20.62 -18.74
N GLN A 36 -1.79 20.25 -19.85
CA GLN A 36 -2.92 21.02 -20.41
C GLN A 36 -4.21 20.83 -19.59
N ILE A 37 -4.23 19.82 -18.71
CA ILE A 37 -5.39 19.42 -17.92
C ILE A 37 -5.17 19.72 -16.43
N VAL A 38 -3.94 19.54 -15.92
CA VAL A 38 -3.59 19.76 -14.50
C VAL A 38 -2.21 20.41 -14.39
N GLU A 39 -2.09 21.45 -13.54
CA GLU A 39 -0.83 22.13 -13.26
C GLU A 39 0.19 21.14 -12.65
N GLY A 40 1.35 21.00 -13.29
CA GLY A 40 2.39 20.02 -12.91
C GLY A 40 2.28 18.66 -13.60
N GLY A 41 1.23 18.43 -14.39
CA GLY A 41 1.00 17.19 -15.13
C GLY A 41 0.64 16.00 -14.24
N VAL A 42 0.51 14.83 -14.88
CA VAL A 42 0.07 13.58 -14.26
C VAL A 42 1.06 12.48 -14.58
N PHE A 43 1.34 11.62 -13.60
CA PHE A 43 2.22 10.48 -13.73
C PHE A 43 1.42 9.18 -13.68
N ALA A 44 1.84 8.20 -14.45
CA ALA A 44 1.34 6.84 -14.39
C ALA A 44 2.46 5.90 -13.94
N TRP A 45 2.10 4.72 -13.47
CA TRP A 45 3.08 3.67 -13.24
C TRP A 45 3.65 3.17 -14.56
N ALA A 46 4.97 3.05 -14.61
CA ALA A 46 5.65 2.39 -15.71
C ALA A 46 5.28 0.91 -15.73
N LYS A 47 5.30 0.30 -16.92
CA LYS A 47 5.07 -1.14 -17.04
C LYS A 47 6.16 -1.92 -16.29
N LEU A 48 5.75 -2.79 -15.37
CA LEU A 48 6.66 -3.70 -14.67
C LEU A 48 7.45 -4.59 -15.63
N ARG A 49 8.73 -4.79 -15.28
CA ARG A 49 9.58 -5.80 -15.95
C ARG A 49 9.06 -7.19 -15.62
N SER A 50 9.40 -8.17 -16.45
CA SER A 50 8.88 -9.55 -16.28
C SER A 50 9.12 -10.07 -14.87
N GLY A 51 10.37 -10.02 -14.39
CA GLY A 51 10.75 -10.52 -13.05
C GLY A 51 10.17 -9.74 -11.86
N ASP A 52 9.70 -8.51 -12.07
CA ASP A 52 9.11 -7.69 -11.01
C ASP A 52 7.62 -8.04 -10.79
N LYS A 53 6.98 -8.72 -11.76
CA LYS A 53 5.58 -9.15 -11.65
C LYS A 53 5.41 -10.29 -10.66
N GLU A 54 6.35 -11.23 -10.59
CA GLU A 54 6.31 -12.28 -9.58
C GLU A 54 6.48 -11.69 -8.18
N ILE A 55 7.38 -10.70 -8.03
CA ILE A 55 7.59 -9.95 -6.77
C ILE A 55 6.30 -9.24 -6.37
N GLN A 56 5.68 -8.50 -7.29
CA GLN A 56 4.41 -7.81 -7.06
C GLN A 56 3.32 -8.78 -6.63
N THR A 57 3.19 -9.91 -7.33
CA THR A 57 2.16 -10.91 -7.07
C THR A 57 2.31 -11.50 -5.67
N GLN A 58 3.53 -11.89 -5.30
CA GLN A 58 3.80 -12.44 -3.98
C GLN A 58 3.59 -11.41 -2.87
N LEU A 59 4.06 -10.17 -3.07
CA LEU A 59 3.84 -9.08 -2.13
C LEU A 59 2.35 -8.81 -1.90
N ARG A 60 1.55 -8.77 -2.97
CA ARG A 60 0.10 -8.58 -2.89
C ARG A 60 -0.57 -9.69 -2.09
N LEU A 61 -0.23 -10.95 -2.37
CA LEU A 61 -0.79 -12.09 -1.65
C LEU A 61 -0.44 -12.06 -0.16
N ASP A 62 0.80 -11.70 0.16
CA ASP A 62 1.24 -11.61 1.55
C ASP A 62 0.57 -10.44 2.28
N TYR A 63 0.43 -9.29 1.62
CA TYR A 63 -0.30 -8.14 2.17
C TYR A 63 -1.77 -8.50 2.46
N VAL A 64 -2.48 -9.10 1.50
CA VAL A 64 -3.89 -9.50 1.66
C VAL A 64 -4.08 -10.42 2.85
N LYS A 65 -3.18 -11.41 3.04
CA LYS A 65 -3.25 -12.30 4.22
C LYS A 65 -3.15 -11.54 5.54
N VAL A 66 -2.22 -10.59 5.64
CA VAL A 66 -2.03 -9.78 6.86
C VAL A 66 -3.23 -8.87 7.10
N PHE A 67 -3.72 -8.22 6.04
CA PHE A 67 -4.93 -7.42 6.04
C PHE A 67 -6.16 -8.21 6.51
N GLU A 68 -6.41 -9.40 5.96
CA GLU A 68 -7.57 -10.21 6.33
C GLU A 68 -7.54 -10.63 7.80
N LEU A 69 -6.37 -11.02 8.32
CA LEU A 69 -6.20 -11.35 9.73
C LEU A 69 -6.47 -10.14 10.65
N ALA A 70 -5.95 -8.98 10.27
CA ALA A 70 -6.15 -7.72 10.99
C ALA A 70 -7.62 -7.28 10.96
N ARG A 71 -8.27 -7.35 9.80
CA ARG A 71 -9.69 -7.01 9.63
C ARG A 71 -10.58 -7.92 10.46
N GLN A 72 -10.38 -9.24 10.42
CA GLN A 72 -11.14 -10.19 11.24
C GLN A 72 -11.00 -9.93 12.74
N ARG A 73 -9.80 -9.52 13.19
CA ARG A 73 -9.60 -9.10 14.58
C ARG A 73 -10.45 -7.87 14.89
N MET A 74 -10.40 -6.84 14.03
CA MET A 74 -11.15 -5.61 14.25
C MET A 74 -12.66 -5.84 14.29
N GLU A 75 -13.17 -6.72 13.43
CA GLU A 75 -14.57 -7.14 13.42
C GLU A 75 -14.97 -7.82 14.73
N ARG A 76 -14.15 -8.76 15.22
CA ARG A 76 -14.44 -9.48 16.48
C ARG A 76 -14.43 -8.57 17.70
N ALA A 77 -13.61 -7.52 17.67
CA ALA A 77 -13.55 -6.51 18.72
C ALA A 77 -14.66 -5.45 18.61
N GLY A 78 -15.45 -5.45 17.53
CA GLY A 78 -16.50 -4.47 17.31
C GLY A 78 -15.96 -3.05 17.05
N SER A 79 -14.81 -2.94 16.40
CA SER A 79 -14.15 -1.65 16.14
C SER A 79 -15.01 -0.75 15.24
N GLU A 80 -15.15 0.52 15.63
CA GLU A 80 -15.82 1.55 14.83
C GLU A 80 -14.96 2.00 13.63
N HIS A 81 -13.67 1.61 13.60
CA HIS A 81 -12.70 2.05 12.60
C HIS A 81 -12.56 1.11 11.39
N LEU A 82 -13.42 0.10 11.26
CA LEU A 82 -13.35 -0.88 10.16
C LEU A 82 -13.37 -0.23 8.78
N SER A 83 -14.22 0.79 8.58
CA SER A 83 -14.33 1.45 7.28
C SER A 83 -13.07 2.25 6.92
N ASP A 84 -12.43 2.90 7.90
CA ASP A 84 -11.19 3.65 7.68
C ASP A 84 -10.02 2.70 7.43
N PHE A 85 -10.01 1.56 8.12
CA PHE A 85 -9.04 0.49 7.91
C PHE A 85 -9.16 -0.10 6.50
N ASP A 86 -10.37 -0.48 6.07
CA ASP A 86 -10.63 -1.02 4.74
C ASP A 86 -10.23 -0.03 3.64
N ARG A 87 -10.53 1.27 3.81
CA ARG A 87 -10.10 2.32 2.88
C ARG A 87 -8.59 2.43 2.78
N SER A 88 -7.90 2.46 3.92
CA SER A 88 -6.44 2.54 3.95
C SER A 88 -5.80 1.31 3.32
N SER A 89 -6.37 0.12 3.53
CA SER A 89 -5.87 -1.11 2.93
C SER A 89 -6.01 -1.14 1.42
N GLU A 90 -7.13 -0.62 0.88
CA GLU A 90 -7.29 -0.49 -0.57
C GLU A 90 -6.30 0.51 -1.18
N ALA A 91 -5.99 1.61 -0.47
CA ALA A 91 -4.96 2.55 -0.90
C ALA A 91 -3.58 1.87 -1.02
N VAL A 92 -3.16 1.09 -0.02
CA VAL A 92 -1.92 0.29 -0.10
C VAL A 92 -1.97 -0.71 -1.26
N LEU A 93 -3.10 -1.38 -1.48
CA LEU A 93 -3.27 -2.30 -2.61
C LEU A 93 -3.13 -1.60 -3.96
N HIS A 94 -3.56 -0.35 -4.10
CA HIS A 94 -3.33 0.43 -5.30
C HIS A 94 -1.85 0.71 -5.56
N TYR A 95 -1.08 1.05 -4.52
CA TYR A 95 0.37 1.20 -4.63
C TYR A 95 1.07 -0.11 -5.00
N ILE A 96 0.65 -1.24 -4.42
CA ILE A 96 1.20 -2.56 -4.74
C ILE A 96 0.83 -2.95 -6.18
N ARG A 97 -0.44 -2.79 -6.59
CA ARG A 97 -0.92 -3.15 -7.93
C ARG A 97 -0.41 -2.21 -9.02
N GLN A 98 0.01 -1.01 -8.65
CA GLN A 98 0.42 0.03 -9.60
C GLN A 98 -0.67 0.36 -10.62
N ASP A 99 -1.92 0.38 -10.15
CA ASP A 99 -3.11 0.61 -10.98
C ASP A 99 -3.76 1.98 -10.70
N SER A 100 -3.11 2.82 -9.88
CA SER A 100 -3.51 4.19 -9.60
C SER A 100 -2.79 5.21 -10.47
N ILE A 101 -3.43 6.36 -10.66
CA ILE A 101 -2.75 7.55 -11.18
C ILE A 101 -1.91 8.16 -10.06
N LEU A 102 -0.68 8.58 -10.38
CA LEU A 102 0.20 9.27 -9.47
C LEU A 102 0.09 10.78 -9.69
N TRP A 103 -0.45 11.45 -8.68
CA TRP A 103 -0.46 12.91 -8.57
C TRP A 103 0.86 13.47 -8.03
N ILE A 104 1.83 12.59 -7.77
CA ILE A 104 3.10 12.87 -7.14
C ILE A 104 4.23 12.37 -8.06
N PRO A 105 5.24 13.21 -8.35
CA PRO A 105 6.18 12.98 -9.45
C PRO A 105 7.36 12.06 -9.09
N SER A 106 7.23 11.18 -8.08
CA SER A 106 8.36 10.32 -7.70
C SER A 106 7.97 9.04 -6.96
N LEU A 107 8.84 8.04 -7.09
CA LEU A 107 8.72 6.77 -6.37
C LEU A 107 8.88 6.95 -4.86
N GLU A 108 9.73 7.88 -4.43
CA GLU A 108 9.92 8.23 -3.02
C GLU A 108 8.63 8.77 -2.41
N ALA A 109 7.94 9.67 -3.12
CA ALA A 109 6.66 10.20 -2.68
C ALA A 109 5.58 9.10 -2.63
N ALA A 110 5.54 8.22 -3.63
CA ALA A 110 4.60 7.10 -3.65
C ALA A 110 4.89 6.10 -2.50
N ALA A 111 6.16 5.84 -2.22
CA ALA A 111 6.57 5.00 -1.10
C ALA A 111 6.18 5.63 0.24
N GLU A 112 6.36 6.94 0.41
CA GLU A 112 5.99 7.63 1.64
C GLU A 112 4.46 7.68 1.86
N ALA A 113 3.69 7.82 0.78
CA ALA A 113 2.24 7.70 0.84
C ALA A 113 1.81 6.29 1.29
N ALA A 114 2.40 5.24 0.70
CA ALA A 114 2.15 3.86 1.13
C ALA A 114 2.55 3.61 2.59
N ARG A 115 3.68 4.19 3.04
CA ARG A 115 4.14 4.14 4.44
C ARG A 115 3.12 4.77 5.38
N THR A 116 2.58 5.93 5.00
CA THR A 116 1.57 6.67 5.77
C THR A 116 0.31 5.83 5.97
N GLU A 117 -0.17 5.19 4.91
CA GLU A 117 -1.35 4.30 5.00
C GLU A 117 -1.08 3.05 5.87
N LEU A 118 0.09 2.44 5.75
CA LEU A 118 0.48 1.32 6.62
C LEU A 118 0.60 1.73 8.09
N ALA A 119 1.10 2.95 8.36
CA ALA A 119 1.16 3.51 9.70
C ALA A 119 -0.25 3.77 10.26
N LEU A 120 -1.18 4.27 9.44
CA LEU A 120 -2.58 4.44 9.80
C LEU A 120 -3.22 3.10 10.17
N GLN A 121 -3.03 2.06 9.36
CA GLN A 121 -3.55 0.72 9.65
C GLN A 121 -3.08 0.20 11.01
N LYS A 122 -1.77 0.32 11.31
CA LYS A 122 -1.22 -0.04 12.63
C LYS A 122 -1.85 0.76 13.76
N PHE A 123 -2.06 2.06 13.57
CA PHE A 123 -2.69 2.94 14.56
C PHE A 123 -4.16 2.57 14.81
N LEU A 124 -4.93 2.25 13.78
CA LEU A 124 -6.33 1.82 13.91
C LEU A 124 -6.42 0.45 14.62
N LEU A 125 -5.53 -0.49 14.28
CA LEU A 125 -5.44 -1.79 14.95
C LEU A 125 -5.11 -1.69 16.44
N ALA A 126 -4.28 -0.73 16.83
CA ALA A 126 -3.92 -0.50 18.23
C ALA A 126 -5.07 0.11 19.06
N GLN A 127 -6.09 0.69 18.42
CA GLN A 127 -7.28 1.24 19.07
C GLN A 127 -8.41 0.21 19.22
N THR A 128 -8.13 -1.05 18.90
CA THR A 128 -9.11 -2.13 18.83
C THR A 128 -8.96 -3.14 19.96
#